data_AF-A0A560BMX2-F1
#
_entry.id   AF-A0A560BMX2-F1
#
_cell.length_a   1.000
_cell.length_b   1.000
_cell.length_c   1.000
_cell.angle_alpha   90.00
_cell.angle_beta   90.00
_cell.angle_gamma   90.00
#
_symmetry.space_group_name_H-M   'P 1'
#
loop_
_entity.id
_entity.type
_entity.pdbx_description
1 polymer ?
#
loop_
_entity_poly.entity_id
_entity_poly.type
_entity_poly.pdbx_seq_one_letter_code
_entity_poly.pdbx_strand_id
1 'polypeptide(L)' 'MTADEFKGWRKSLGLTQQEAADAIGITKRSIQLYEAGTQPVSRTIALACAAIAAGLSPIGSSASDAPE' A
#
# COMPACT_ATOMS: atom_id res chain seq x y z
N MET A 1 -6.02 9.37 6.33
CA MET A 1 -6.26 8.89 4.96
C MET A 1 -7.68 8.35 4.89
N THR A 2 -8.51 8.98 4.07
CA THR A 2 -9.85 8.51 3.71
C THR A 2 -9.77 7.38 2.67
N ALA A 3 -10.89 6.70 2.42
CA ALA A 3 -10.98 5.66 1.39
C ALA A 3 -10.63 6.22 -0.02
N ASP A 4 -11.11 7.42 -0.33
CA ASP A 4 -10.84 8.07 -1.61
C ASP A 4 -9.38 8.50 -1.76
N GLU A 5 -8.76 9.02 -0.69
CA GLU A 5 -7.32 9.32 -0.67
C GLU A 5 -6.49 8.05 -0.89
N PHE A 6 -6.86 6.93 -0.26
CA PHE A 6 -6.16 5.65 -0.42
C PHE A 6 -6.26 5.12 -1.85
N LYS A 7 -7.47 5.14 -2.42
CA LYS A 7 -7.71 4.74 -3.81
C LYS A 7 -7.00 5.66 -4.79
N GLY A 8 -6.96 6.96 -4.50
CA GLY A 8 -6.24 7.97 -5.27
C GLY A 8 -4.75 7.72 -5.30
N TRP A 9 -4.14 7.49 -4.13
CA TRP A 9 -2.73 7.13 -3.99
C TRP A 9 -2.36 5.89 -4.83
N ARG A 10 -3.14 4.82 -4.72
CA ARG A 10 -2.85 3.59 -5.48
C ARG A 10 -2.88 3.86 -6.98
N LYS A 11 -3.92 4.56 -7.45
CA LYS A 11 -4.07 4.90 -8.87
C LYS A 11 -3.01 5.86 -9.37
N SER A 12 -2.56 6.81 -8.57
CA SER A 12 -1.51 7.75 -8.99
C SER A 12 -0.16 7.07 -9.20
N LEU A 13 0.07 5.95 -8.52
CA LEU A 13 1.24 5.08 -8.72
C LEU A 13 1.02 4.01 -9.80
N GLY A 14 -0.15 3.97 -10.45
CA GLY A 14 -0.46 2.98 -11.48
C GLY A 14 -0.61 1.54 -10.97
N LEU A 15 -0.69 1.35 -9.65
CA LEU A 15 -0.71 0.02 -9.03
C LEU A 15 -2.09 -0.64 -9.14
N THR A 16 -2.10 -1.93 -9.43
CA THR A 16 -3.24 -2.81 -9.18
C THR A 16 -3.48 -2.99 -7.69
N GLN A 17 -4.66 -3.49 -7.31
CA GLN A 17 -4.94 -3.81 -5.91
C GLN A 17 -4.01 -4.89 -5.35
N GLN A 18 -3.49 -5.80 -6.20
CA GLN A 18 -2.56 -6.84 -5.76
C GLN A 18 -1.17 -6.24 -5.52
N GLU A 19 -0.63 -5.48 -6.48
CA GLU A 19 0.69 -4.85 -6.33
C GLU A 19 0.74 -3.89 -5.14
N ALA A 20 -0.34 -3.16 -4.88
CA ALA A 20 -0.42 -2.32 -3.68
C ALA A 20 -0.43 -3.13 -2.39
N ALA A 21 -1.06 -4.31 -2.40
CA ALA A 21 -1.06 -5.21 -1.27
C ALA A 21 0.35 -5.76 -1.00
N ASP A 22 1.03 -6.18 -2.07
CA ASP A 22 2.40 -6.71 -2.01
C ASP A 22 3.40 -5.65 -1.55
N ALA A 23 3.29 -4.42 -2.06
CA ALA A 23 4.16 -3.30 -1.66
C ALA A 23 4.00 -2.90 -0.19
N ILE A 24 2.78 -2.98 0.35
CA ILE A 24 2.50 -2.66 1.75
C ILE A 24 2.77 -3.87 2.68
N GLY A 25 2.71 -5.09 2.15
CA GLY A 25 2.78 -6.34 2.94
C GLY A 25 1.45 -6.72 3.59
N ILE A 26 0.32 -6.52 2.91
CA ILE A 26 -1.03 -6.90 3.37
C ILE A 26 -1.77 -7.73 2.32
N THR A 27 -2.97 -8.21 2.65
CA THR A 27 -3.78 -8.95 1.68
C THR A 27 -4.50 -8.02 0.70
N LYS A 28 -4.74 -8.48 -0.53
CA LYS A 28 -5.61 -7.79 -1.51
C LYS A 28 -7.01 -7.51 -0.94
N ARG A 29 -7.52 -8.39 -0.06
CA ARG A 29 -8.81 -8.17 0.60
C ARG A 29 -8.78 -6.93 1.49
N SER A 30 -7.69 -6.70 2.23
CA SER A 30 -7.52 -5.50 3.05
C SER A 30 -7.55 -4.23 2.21
N ILE A 31 -6.87 -4.23 1.05
CA ILE A 31 -6.94 -3.12 0.07
C ILE A 31 -8.39 -2.83 -0.33
N GLN A 32 -9.16 -3.86 -0.69
CA GLN A 32 -10.56 -3.69 -1.08
C GLN A 32 -11.43 -3.12 0.05
N LEU A 33 -11.22 -3.57 1.29
CA LEU A 33 -11.97 -3.06 2.46
C LEU A 33 -11.68 -1.59 2.74
N TYR A 34 -10.43 -1.17 2.55
CA TYR A 34 -10.02 0.24 2.67
C TYR A 34 -10.62 1.10 1.56
N GLU A 35 -10.53 0.67 0.30
CA GLU A 35 -11.10 1.41 -0.84
C GLU A 35 -12.63 1.49 -0.81
N ALA A 36 -13.29 0.49 -0.24
CA ALA A 36 -14.74 0.49 -0.04
C ALA A 36 -15.19 1.32 1.18
N GLY A 37 -14.25 1.79 2.01
CA GLY A 37 -14.56 2.49 3.27
C GLY A 37 -15.19 1.59 4.35
N THR A 38 -15.21 0.27 4.14
CA THR A 38 -15.73 -0.70 5.13
C THR A 38 -14.81 -0.82 6.33
N GLN A 39 -13.50 -0.63 6.12
CA GLN A 39 -12.54 -0.49 7.19
C GLN A 39 -11.81 0.85 7.08
N PRO A 40 -11.58 1.57 8.20
CA PRO A 40 -10.79 2.77 8.19
C PRO A 40 -9.32 2.42 7.94
N VAL A 41 -8.61 3.29 7.21
CA VAL A 41 -7.18 3.13 6.99
C VAL A 41 -6.42 3.53 8.25
N SER A 42 -5.66 2.59 8.82
CA SER A 42 -4.88 2.86 10.04
C SER A 42 -3.71 3.82 9.74
N ARG A 43 -3.21 4.48 10.79
CA ARG A 43 -2.05 5.37 10.68
C ARG A 43 -0.80 4.64 10.14
N THR A 44 -0.61 3.38 10.51
CA THR A 44 0.50 2.54 10.04
C THR A 44 0.44 2.34 8.52
N ILE A 45 -0.73 2.00 7.99
CA ILE A 45 -0.93 1.85 6.55
C ILE A 45 -0.73 3.19 5.83
N ALA A 46 -1.19 4.28 6.45
CA ALA A 46 -0.99 5.61 5.86
C ALA A 46 0.47 6.03 5.78
N LEU A 47 1.28 5.70 6.79
CA LEU A 47 2.73 5.92 6.74
C LEU A 47 3.40 5.03 5.69
N ALA A 48 2.96 3.78 5.53
CA ALA A 48 3.46 2.89 4.48
C ALA A 48 3.18 3.44 3.07
N CYS A 49 1.96 3.92 2.82
CA CYS A 49 1.62 4.57 1.54
C CYS A 49 2.49 5.80 1.26
N ALA A 50 2.75 6.63 2.27
CA ALA A 50 3.62 7.79 2.14
C ALA A 50 5.07 7.39 1.82
N ALA A 51 5.59 6.35 2.47
CA ALA A 51 6.92 5.82 2.20
C ALA A 51 7.04 5.31 0.76
N ILE A 52 6.08 4.51 0.30
CA ILE A 52 6.04 3.98 -1.08
C ILE A 52 5.94 5.12 -2.10
N ALA A 53 5.10 6.13 -1.86
CA ALA A 53 4.99 7.29 -2.75
C ALA A 53 6.29 8.11 -2.83
N ALA A 54 7.09 8.11 -1.76
CA ALA A 54 8.41 8.72 -1.70
C ALA A 54 9.53 7.82 -2.25
N GLY A 55 9.22 6.60 -2.74
CA GLY A 55 10.22 5.64 -3.22
C GLY A 55 11.08 5.02 -2.13
N LEU A 56 10.60 5.01 -0.88
CA LEU A 56 11.32 4.43 0.26
C LEU A 56 10.99 2.94 0.40
N SER A 57 12.01 2.16 0.78
CA SER A 57 11.90 0.72 1.05
C SER A 57 11.83 0.45 2.57
N PRO A 58 11.33 -0.73 2.99
CA PRO A 58 11.32 -1.11 4.40
C PRO A 58 12.73 -1.21 4.99
N ILE A 59 12.85 -0.88 6.28
CA ILE A 59 14.13 -0.98 6.99
C ILE A 59 14.52 -2.46 7.12
N GLY A 60 15.75 -2.79 6.73
CA GLY A 60 16.26 -4.17 6.79
C GLY A 60 15.95 -5.02 5.55
N SER A 61 15.22 -4.49 4.57
CA SER A 61 15.11 -5.08 3.24
C SER A 61 16.46 -4.95 2.52
N SER A 62 17.31 -5.95 2.65
CA SER A 62 18.48 -6.09 1.79
C SER A 62 17.97 -6.42 0.39
N ALA A 63 18.56 -5.83 -0.66
CA ALA A 63 18.14 -5.95 -2.07
C ALA A 63 18.24 -7.37 -2.67
N SER A 64 18.28 -8.41 -1.84
CA SER A 64 18.47 -9.81 -2.20
C SER A 64 17.16 -10.61 -2.32
N ASP A 65 16.02 -10.07 -1.90
CA ASP A 65 14.70 -10.74 -1.96
C ASP A 65 13.94 -10.47 -3.28
N ALA A 66 14.66 -10.37 -4.41
CA ALA A 66 14.00 -10.46 -5.71
C ALA A 66 13.58 -11.92 -5.94
N PRO A 67 12.29 -12.21 -6.21
CA PRO A 67 11.90 -13.56 -6.58
C PRO A 67 12.49 -13.88 -7.96
N GLU A 68 13.20 -15.00 -8.06
CA GLU A 68 13.65 -15.63 -9.31
C GLU A 68 12.46 -16.22 -10.08
#